data_AF-A0A150FMM5-F1
#
_entry.id   AF-A0A150FMM5-F1
#
_cell.length_a   1.000
_cell.length_b   1.000
_cell.length_c   1.000
_cell.angle_alpha   90.00
_cell.angle_beta   90.00
_cell.angle_gamma   90.00
#
_symmetry.space_group_name_H-M   'P 1'
#
loop_
_entity.id
_entity.type
_entity.pdbx_description
1 polymer ?
#
loop_
_entity_poly.entity_id
_entity_poly.type
_entity_poly.pdbx_seq_one_letter_code
_entity_poly.pdbx_strand_id
1 'polypeptide(L)' 'MDILLAIKATIAGAILGAIFQKLKLPLPAPPVFPGVVGVLGVLVGSKIAQFF' A
#
# COMPACT_ATOMS: atom_id res chain seq x y z
N MET A 1 -1.79 -5.63 18.54
CA MET A 1 -2.49 -4.34 18.33
C MET A 1 -2.47 -3.93 16.84
N ASP A 2 -2.22 -4.91 15.96
CA ASP A 2 -1.75 -4.69 14.59
C ASP A 2 -2.86 -4.94 13.58
N ILE A 3 -3.79 -5.86 13.89
CA ILE A 3 -4.95 -6.19 13.04
C ILE A 3 -5.92 -5.00 12.93
N LEU A 4 -6.15 -4.30 14.04
CA LEU A 4 -7.02 -3.11 14.07
C LEU A 4 -6.38 -1.96 13.28
N LEU A 5 -5.05 -1.84 13.33
CA LEU A 5 -4.31 -0.85 12.54
C LEU A 5 -4.36 -1.18 11.05
N ALA A 6 -4.19 -2.45 10.69
CA ALA A 6 -4.30 -2.92 9.30
C ALA A 6 -5.69 -2.62 8.70
N ILE A 7 -6.76 -2.84 9.46
CA ILE A 7 -8.13 -2.50 9.04
C ILE A 7 -8.27 -0.99 8.83
N LYS A 8 -7.81 -0.16 9.77
CA LYS A 8 -7.86 1.31 9.64
C LYS A 8 -7.05 1.80 8.43
N ALA A 9 -5.85 1.26 8.21
CA ALA A 9 -5.00 1.62 7.07
C ALA A 9 -5.63 1.22 5.73
N THR A 10 -6.27 0.05 5.68
CA THR A 10 -7.00 -0.42 4.48
C THR A 10 -8.18 0.49 4.16
N ILE A 11 -8.97 0.87 5.17
CA ILE A 11 -10.10 1.80 5.02
C ILE A 11 -9.60 3.18 4.57
N ALA A 12 -8.54 3.71 5.19
CA ALA A 12 -7.96 4.99 4.81
C ALA A 12 -7.45 4.97 3.35
N GLY A 13 -6.76 3.91 2.94
CA GLY A 13 -6.29 3.72 1.56
C GLY A 13 -7.44 3.64 0.56
N ALA A 14 -8.52 2.92 0.88
CA ALA A 14 -9.71 2.84 0.03
C ALA A 14 -10.41 4.19 -0.13
N ILE A 15 -10.57 4.95 0.96
CA ILE A 15 -11.15 6.31 0.92
C ILE A 15 -10.27 7.24 0.09
N LEU A 16 -8.96 7.23 0.31
CA LEU A 16 -8.02 8.08 -0.42
C LEU A 16 -8.04 7.76 -1.92
N GLY A 17 -8.03 6.47 -2.28
CA GLY A 17 -8.17 6.03 -3.67
C GLY A 17 -9.46 6.51 -4.31
N ALA A 18 -10.60 6.38 -3.61
CA ALA A 18 -11.90 6.84 -4.10
C ALA A 18 -11.95 8.36 -4.29
N ILE A 19 -11.37 9.14 -3.36
CA ILE A 19 -11.31 10.61 -3.46
C ILE A 19 -10.47 11.02 -4.67
N PHE A 20 -9.26 10.46 -4.81
CA PHE A 20 -8.35 10.81 -5.90
C PHE A 20 -8.94 10.45 -7.26
N GLN A 21 -9.59 9.29 -7.36
CA GLN A 21 -10.29 8.89 -8.57
C GLN A 21 -11.48 9.82 -8.90
N LYS A 22 -12.28 10.21 -7.89
CA LYS A 22 -13.40 11.16 -8.09
C LYS A 22 -12.93 12.54 -8.52
N LEU A 23 -11.83 13.02 -7.95
CA LEU A 23 -11.24 14.33 -8.27
C LEU A 23 -10.34 14.30 -9.53
N LYS A 24 -10.18 13.13 -10.17
CA LYS A 24 -9.28 12.92 -11.31
C LYS A 24 -7.84 13.36 -11.02
N LEU A 25 -7.40 13.22 -9.77
CA LEU A 25 -6.04 13.52 -9.35
C LEU A 25 -5.13 12.31 -9.65
N PRO A 26 -3.84 12.53 -9.94
CA PRO A 26 -2.87 11.45 -10.06
C PRO A 26 -2.86 10.60 -8.80
N LEU A 27 -3.05 9.28 -8.95
CA LEU A 27 -3.06 8.37 -7.81
C LEU A 27 -1.67 8.36 -7.13
N PRO A 28 -1.57 8.51 -5.80
CA PRO A 28 -0.29 8.49 -5.10
C PRO A 28 0.27 7.07 -4.97
N ALA A 29 -0.60 6.05 -5.04
CA ALA A 29 -0.23 4.65 -4.99
C ALA A 29 0.15 4.12 -6.39
N PRO A 30 1.05 3.12 -6.49
CA PRO A 30 1.44 2.52 -7.77
C PRO A 30 0.20 2.02 -8.54
N PRO A 31 -0.10 2.58 -9.74
CA PRO A 31 -1.30 2.21 -10.49
C PRO A 31 -1.11 0.96 -11.34
N VAL A 32 0.10 0.38 -11.35
CA VAL A 32 0.47 -0.78 -12.18
C VAL A 32 0.87 -1.96 -11.32
N PHE A 33 0.50 -3.16 -11.77
CA PHE A 33 0.80 -4.42 -11.07
C PHE A 33 2.29 -4.60 -10.73
N PRO A 34 3.26 -4.31 -11.63
CA PRO A 34 4.68 -4.40 -11.30
C PRO A 34 5.10 -3.48 -10.14
N GLY A 35 4.49 -2.30 -10.01
CA GLY A 35 4.80 -1.37 -8.92
C GLY A 35 4.31 -1.90 -7.57
N VAL A 36 3.13 -2.52 -7.53
CA VAL A 36 2.60 -3.16 -6.32
C VAL A 36 3.49 -4.34 -5.90
N VAL A 37 3.86 -5.20 -6.85
CA VAL A 37 4.75 -6.34 -6.60
C VAL A 37 6.14 -5.89 -6.15
N GLY A 38 6.67 -4.79 -6.70
CA GLY A 38 7.94 -4.19 -6.26
C GLY A 38 7.91 -3.75 -4.79
N VAL A 39 6.85 -3.06 -4.35
CA VAL A 39 6.67 -2.66 -2.93
C VAL A 39 6.60 -3.88 -2.01
N LEU A 40 5.85 -4.91 -2.41
CA LEU A 40 5.80 -6.18 -1.66
C LEU A 40 7.19 -6.84 -1.57
N GLY A 41 7.94 -6.85 -2.67
CA GLY A 41 9.30 -7.38 -2.71
C GLY A 41 10.25 -6.65 -1.75
N VAL A 42 10.14 -5.33 -1.61
CA VAL A 42 10.93 -4.54 -0.64
C VAL A 42 10.58 -4.94 0.80
N LEU A 43 9.29 -5.09 1.12
CA LEU A 43 8.86 -5.51 2.45
C LEU A 43 9.37 -6.92 2.79
N VAL A 44 9.23 -7.87 1.86
CA VAL A 44 9.72 -9.24 2.03
C VAL A 44 11.24 -9.25 2.15
N GLY A 45 11.96 -8.54 1.28
CA GLY A 45 13.41 -8.43 1.32
C GLY A 45 13.93 -7.82 2.63
N SER A 46 13.28 -6.76 3.14
CA SER A 46 13.62 -6.18 4.44
C SER A 46 13.44 -7.16 5.60
N LYS A 47 12.40 -7.99 5.54
CA LYS A 47 12.17 -9.05 6.53
C LYS A 47 13.25 -10.11 6.44
N ILE A 48 13.57 -10.59 5.25
CA ILE A 48 14.65 -11.57 5.05
C ILE A 48 15.98 -11.01 5.57
N ALA A 49 16.31 -9.76 5.26
CA ALA A 49 17.53 -9.11 5.73
C ALA A 49 17.56 -8.93 7.27
N GLN A 50 16.40 -8.84 7.93
CA GLN A 50 16.33 -8.80 9.39
C GLN A 50 16.65 -10.15 10.05
N PHE A 51 16.51 -11.26 9.32
CA PHE A 51 16.78 -12.62 9.82
C PHE A 51 18.25 -13.06 9.66
N PHE A 52 19.05 -12.33 8.88
CA PHE A 52 20.50 -12.53 8.72
C PHE A 52 21.27 -11.50 9.55
#